data_AF-A0A0S6WZT7-F1
#
_entry.id   AF-A0A0S6WZT7-F1
#
_cell.length_a   1.000
_cell.length_b   1.000
_cell.length_c   1.000
_cell.angle_alpha   90.00
_cell.angle_beta   90.00
_cell.angle_gamma   90.00
#
_symmetry.space_group_name_H-M   'P 1'
#
loop_
_entity.id
_entity.type
_entity.pdbx_description
1 polymer ?
#
loop_
_entity_poly.entity_id
_entity_poly.type
_entity_poly.pdbx_seq_one_letter_code
_entity_poly.pdbx_strand_id
1 'polypeptide(L)' 'MAQGPIKPFLIQKDESGNFRLTVRTTRYNSIGYPIVSSKLQDEIFETQSAAKAFARKNFNAEAGEYATK' A
#
# COMPACT_ATOMS: atom_id res chain seq x y z
N MET A 1 20.38 10.33 -5.61
CA MET A 1 19.23 9.66 -6.25
C MET A 1 18.03 9.87 -5.35
N ALA A 2 17.06 10.70 -5.74
CA ALA A 2 15.92 11.02 -4.91
C ALA A 2 14.90 9.87 -4.96
N GLN A 3 15.07 8.88 -4.09
CA GLN A 3 13.96 8.00 -3.72
C GLN A 3 13.03 8.89 -2.89
N GLY A 4 12.01 9.48 -3.52
CA GLY A 4 10.92 10.13 -2.79
C GLY A 4 10.36 9.16 -1.74
N PRO A 5 9.69 9.65 -0.69
CA PRO A 5 9.20 8.80 0.39
C PRO A 5 8.42 7.63 -0.20
N ILE A 6 8.91 6.41 0.02
CA ILE A 6 8.28 5.20 -0.48
C ILE A 6 6.96 5.10 0.28
N LYS A 7 5.86 5.24 -0.44
CA LYS A 7 4.51 5.04 0.09
C LYS A 7 4.03 3.65 -0.33
N PRO A 8 4.34 2.60 0.44
CA PRO A 8 4.03 1.23 0.08
C PRO A 8 2.52 0.94 0.05
N PHE A 9 1.68 1.73 0.73
CA PHE A 9 0.24 1.46 0.82
C PHE A 9 -0.54 2.44 -0.05
N LEU A 10 -1.04 1.96 -1.20
CA LEU A 10 -1.91 2.75 -2.07
C LEU A 10 -3.37 2.41 -1.79
N ILE A 11 -4.16 3.41 -1.41
CA ILE A 11 -5.61 3.31 -1.26
C ILE A 11 -6.24 4.06 -2.44
N GLN A 12 -7.02 3.34 -3.23
CA GLN A 12 -7.74 3.87 -4.38
C GLN A 12 -9.24 3.67 -4.20
N LYS A 13 -10.04 4.61 -4.70
CA LYS A 13 -11.48 4.44 -4.77
C LYS A 13 -11.86 3.84 -6.12
N ASP A 14 -12.68 2.80 -6.08
CA ASP A 14 -13.20 2.11 -7.24
C ASP A 14 -14.47 2.79 -7.77
N GLU A 15 -14.91 2.43 -8.97
CA GLU A 15 -16.09 3.00 -9.65
C GLU A 15 -17.38 2.70 -8.88
N SER A 16 -17.43 1.57 -8.18
CA SER A 16 -18.54 1.21 -7.29
C SER A 16 -18.58 2.02 -5.98
N GLY A 17 -17.62 2.93 -5.76
CA GLY A 17 -17.56 3.76 -4.57
C GLY A 17 -16.77 3.16 -3.40
N ASN A 18 -16.31 1.93 -3.53
CA ASN A 18 -15.54 1.22 -2.51
C ASN A 18 -14.05 1.57 -2.57
N PHE A 19 -13.31 1.33 -1.49
CA PHE A 19 -11.87 1.52 -1.40
C PHE A 19 -11.13 0.19 -1.54
N ARG A 20 -10.09 0.18 -2.37
CA ARG A 20 -9.20 -0.97 -2.56
C ARG A 20 -7.79 -0.62 -2.07
N LEU A 21 -7.17 -1.57 -1.38
CA LEU A 21 -5.80 -1.44 -0.88
C LEU A 21 -4.84 -2.19 -1.80
N THR A 22 -3.80 -1.49 -2.27
CA THR A 22 -2.66 -2.09 -2.97
C THR A 22 -1.42 -1.94 -2.11
N VAL A 23 -0.78 -3.05 -1.80
CA VAL A 23 0.45 -3.09 -1.00
C VAL A 23 1.64 -3.27 -1.93
N ARG A 24 2.59 -2.34 -1.88
CA ARG A 24 3.90 -2.45 -2.52
C ARG A 24 4.91 -2.94 -1.50
N THR A 25 5.55 -4.05 -1.80
CA THR A 25 6.64 -4.59 -0.99
C THR A 25 7.93 -4.45 -1.76
N THR A 26 8.95 -3.88 -1.11
CA THR A 26 10.31 -3.81 -1.65
C THR A 26 11.15 -4.84 -0.93
N ARG A 27 11.73 -5.78 -1.69
CA ARG A 27 12.73 -6.73 -1.18
C ARG A 27 14.03 -6.56 -1.93
N TYR A 28 15.15 -6.88 -1.31
CA TYR A 28 16.47 -6.81 -1.97
C TYR A 28 16.91 -8.20 -2.39
N ASN A 29 17.48 -8.32 -3.59
CA ASN A 29 18.12 -9.56 -4.02
C ASN A 29 19.53 -9.70 -3.40
N SER A 30 20.21 -10.81 -3.69
CA SER A 30 21.57 -11.08 -3.19
C SER A 30 22.64 -10.06 -3.64
N ILE A 31 22.33 -9.20 -4.62
CA ILE A 31 23.22 -8.16 -5.18
C ILE A 31 22.81 -6.78 -4.63
N GLY A 32 21.85 -6.70 -3.70
CA GLY A 32 21.41 -5.44 -3.10
C GLY A 32 20.53 -4.58 -4.02
N TYR A 33 19.99 -5.14 -5.10
CA TYR A 33 19.03 -4.43 -5.94
C TYR A 33 17.61 -4.52 -5.39
N PRO A 34 16.86 -3.40 -5.33
CA PRO A 34 15.48 -3.39 -4.88
C PRO A 34 14.55 -3.99 -5.94
N ILE A 35 13.79 -5.01 -5.55
CA ILE A 35 12.69 -5.60 -6.30
C ILE A 35 11.40 -5.11 -5.67
N VAL A 36 10.63 -4.33 -6.41
CA VAL A 36 9.34 -3.78 -5.97
C VAL A 36 8.22 -4.62 -6.56
N SER A 37 7.37 -5.18 -5.70
CA SER A 37 6.19 -5.94 -6.11
C SER A 37 4.93 -5.23 -5.61
N SER A 38 3.92 -5.10 -6.47
CA SER A 38 2.62 -4.53 -6.12
C SER A 38 1.59 -5.65 -6.04
N LYS A 39 0.88 -5.77 -4.91
CA LYS A 39 -0.19 -6.74 -4.72
C LYS A 39 -1.48 -6.02 -4.34
N LEU A 40 -2.51 -6.16 -5.17
CA LEU A 40 -3.87 -5.73 -4.83
C LEU A 40 -4.43 -6.70 -3.79
N GLN A 41 -5.04 -6.18 -2.72
CA GLN A 41 -5.76 -7.01 -1.76
C GLN A 41 -7.17 -7.27 -2.27
N ASP A 42 -7.64 -8.50 -2.09
CA ASP A 42 -9.00 -8.91 -2.45
C ASP A 42 -10.06 -8.24 -1.58
N GLU A 43 -9.70 -7.79 -0.38
CA GLU A 43 -10.60 -7.05 0.50
C GLU A 43 -10.98 -5.68 -0.07
N ILE A 44 -12.29 -5.43 0.00
CA ILE A 44 -12.93 -4.20 -0.41
C ILE A 44 -13.41 -3.49 0.85
N PHE A 45 -13.05 -2.21 0.98
CA PHE A 45 -13.35 -1.42 2.17
C PHE A 45 -14.39 -0.34 1.85
N GLU A 46 -15.35 -0.13 2.74
CA GLU A 46 -16.35 0.93 2.55
C GLU A 46 -15.78 2.34 2.81
N THR A 47 -14.71 2.44 3.60
CA THR A 47 -14.06 3.71 3.94
C THR A 47 -12.53 3.63 3.83
N GLN A 48 -11.89 4.78 3.54
CA GLN A 48 -10.43 4.88 3.56
C GLN A 48 -9.85 4.53 4.93
N SER A 49 -10.56 4.86 6.01
CA SER A 49 -10.11 4.58 7.38
C SER A 49 -10.05 3.07 7.64
N ALA A 50 -11.03 2.31 7.14
CA ALA A 50 -11.02 0.84 7.23
C ALA A 50 -9.82 0.24 6.49
N ALA A 51 -9.52 0.71 5.27
CA ALA A 51 -8.35 0.28 4.51
C ALA A 51 -7.03 0.59 5.26
N LYS A 52 -6.91 1.78 5.88
CA LYS A 52 -5.74 2.15 6.71
C LYS A 52 -5.63 1.28 7.96
N ALA A 53 -6.74 0.99 8.64
CA ALA A 53 -6.76 0.14 9.82
C ALA A 53 -6.34 -1.30 9.47
N PHE A 54 -6.80 -1.82 8.34
CA PHE A 54 -6.38 -3.12 7.82
C PHE A 54 -4.88 -3.15 7.52
N ALA A 55 -4.37 -2.13 6.82
CA ALA A 55 -2.95 -1.99 6.51
C ALA A 55 -2.09 -1.92 7.79
N ARG A 56 -2.52 -1.15 8.80
CA ARG A 56 -1.86 -1.09 10.11
C ARG A 56 -1.78 -2.44 10.80
N LYS A 57 -2.91 -3.15 10.86
CA LYS A 57 -3.01 -4.42 11.61
C LYS A 57 -2.27 -5.58 10.94
N ASN A 58 -2.33 -5.65 9.61
CA ASN A 58 -1.78 -6.80 8.88
C ASN A 58 -0.36 -6.55 8.33
N PHE A 59 0.01 -5.30 8.10
CA PHE A 59 1.27 -4.93 7.45
C PHE A 59 2.09 -3.91 8.25
N ASN A 60 1.72 -3.61 9.50
CA ASN A 60 2.37 -2.59 10.35
C ASN A 60 2.53 -1.22 9.69
N ALA A 61 1.60 -0.86 8.80
CA ALA A 61 1.67 0.35 8.00
C ALA A 61 1.62 1.65 8.82
N GLU A 62 2.61 2.52 8.65
CA GLU A 62 2.70 3.80 9.36
C GLU A 62 1.96 4.95 8.66
N ALA A 63 1.62 6.01 9.41
CA ALA A 63 0.80 7.12 8.89
C ALA A 63 1.39 7.83 7.65
N GLY A 64 2.72 7.85 7.51
CA GLY A 64 3.43 8.48 6.38
C GLY A 64 3.51 7.60 5.12
N GLU A 65 3.17 6.31 5.24
CA GLU A 65 3.38 5.30 4.19
C GLU A 65 2.19 5.15 3.23
N TYR A 66 1.11 5.92 3.47
CA TYR A 66 -0.09 5.89 2.66
C TYR A 66 -0.02 6.87 1.48
N ALA A 67 -0.29 6.35 0.29
CA ALA A 67 -0.70 7.11 -0.88
C ALA A 67 -2.21 6.96 -1.07
N THR A 68 -2.89 8.07 -1.35
CA THR A 68 -4.31 8.11 -1.70
C THR A 68 -4.43 8.74 -3.07
N LYS A 69 -5.08 8.04 -4.00
CA LYS A 69 -5.25 8.49 -5.38
C LYS A 69 -6.71 8.40 -5.80
#